data_AF-A0A9R0S4K8-F1
#
_entry.id   AF-A0A9R0S4K8-F1
#
_cell.length_a   1.000
_cell.length_b   1.000
_cell.length_c   1.000
_cell.angle_alpha   90.00
_cell.angle_beta   90.00
_cell.angle_gamma   90.00
#
_symmetry.space_group_name_H-M   'P 1'
#
loop_
_entity.id
_entity.type
_entity.pdbx_description
1 polymer ?
#
loop_
_entity_poly.entity_id
_entity_poly.type
_entity_poly.pdbx_seq_one_letter_code
_entity_poly.pdbx_strand_id
1 'polypeptide(L)'
;MLRDGVQPDNTTFSTVISCARACGPPGKAVEWFEKMPESGCSPDMLTYSVVIDAYGRAGDAEMALRLYDRARSERCQLDPVICATVIKVHSTSGNFDGALNVFEEMKAVGVKPNLVVYNTVLDAMGRAMRPWVVKTIHREMVSQKVQPNRATYCCLLQAYTRARYGEDAMIVYRKTKDEVMDIDVVLYNMLLSMCADIGYVDEAEEIFRDMKSSMDTKCKPDSWTYSSMVTLYSCTGNVPGAEAILKEMAEAGFKPNIFILTSLIRCYGKAGCTDDVVRSFGMLEDLKITPDDRFCGCLLTVAADTPVEELGKVVDCIDRSNAELGTVVKLLADRKASTESFKEAARGILSGVRGVVKMPYCNCLMDLCVNLGQMEKACALLDAALQLGIYSNVQTRTQTQWSLHLRGLSSGEELPPLLGIHTGEGRNMYSDKGLASVFESHLKELDAPFHGAPDKAGWFLTTSVAAKHWLEAKKSSELVAV
;
A
#
# COMPACT_ATOMS: atom_id res chain seq x y z
N MET A 1 -34.32 45.01 23.53
CA MET A 1 -34.48 45.11 22.06
C MET A 1 -35.91 44.79 21.64
N LEU A 2 -36.32 43.52 21.49
CA LEU A 2 -37.70 43.18 21.08
C LEU A 2 -38.77 43.67 22.08
N ARG A 3 -38.51 43.57 23.39
CA ARG A 3 -39.38 44.13 24.45
C ARG A 3 -39.52 45.66 24.37
N ASP A 4 -38.56 46.33 23.76
CA ASP A 4 -38.52 47.79 23.61
C ASP A 4 -38.99 48.24 22.21
N GLY A 5 -39.54 47.31 21.40
CA GLY A 5 -40.10 47.61 20.06
C GLY A 5 -39.06 47.78 18.95
N VAL A 6 -37.79 47.49 19.20
CA VAL A 6 -36.72 47.61 18.18
C VAL A 6 -36.65 46.33 17.35
N GLN A 7 -36.81 46.47 16.03
CA GLN A 7 -36.74 45.36 15.08
C GLN A 7 -35.29 44.91 14.84
N PRO A 8 -35.01 43.60 14.74
CA PRO A 8 -33.68 43.11 14.41
C PRO A 8 -33.29 43.50 12.99
N ASP A 9 -32.03 43.86 12.79
CA ASP A 9 -31.42 44.13 11.48
C ASP A 9 -30.35 43.07 11.13
N ASN A 10 -29.79 43.13 9.90
CA ASN A 10 -28.74 42.20 9.46
C ASN A 10 -27.55 42.13 10.42
N THR A 11 -27.15 43.25 11.03
CA THR A 11 -26.04 43.31 11.98
C THR A 11 -26.35 42.54 13.26
N THR A 12 -27.58 42.67 13.76
CA THR A 12 -28.08 41.94 14.94
C THR A 12 -28.07 40.44 14.68
N PHE A 13 -28.62 40.00 13.55
CA PHE A 13 -28.61 38.59 13.16
C PHE A 13 -27.18 38.06 12.97
N SER A 14 -26.32 38.76 12.23
CA SER A 14 -24.92 38.38 12.02
C SER A 14 -24.17 38.21 13.35
N THR A 15 -24.43 39.09 14.32
CA THR A 15 -23.81 39.02 15.65
C THR A 15 -24.32 37.82 16.44
N VAL A 16 -25.64 37.59 16.46
CA VAL A 16 -26.25 36.46 17.19
C VAL A 16 -25.82 35.12 16.60
N ILE A 17 -25.77 35.01 15.27
CA ILE A 17 -25.31 33.81 14.56
C ILE A 17 -23.81 33.58 14.82
N SER A 18 -22.99 34.64 14.82
CA SER A 18 -21.56 34.55 15.16
C SER A 18 -21.31 34.12 16.61
N CYS A 19 -22.10 34.63 17.56
CA CYS A 19 -22.08 34.21 18.95
C CYS A 19 -22.57 32.76 19.11
N ALA A 20 -23.63 32.36 18.41
CA ALA A 20 -24.14 31.00 18.41
C ALA A 20 -23.10 30.01 17.86
N ARG A 21 -22.37 30.39 16.81
CA ARG A 21 -21.22 29.64 16.28
C ARG A 21 -20.11 29.46 17.32
N ALA A 22 -19.83 30.48 18.14
CA ALA A 22 -18.76 30.44 19.14
C ALA A 22 -19.14 29.66 20.41
N CYS A 23 -20.43 29.58 20.75
CA CYS A 23 -20.90 29.14 22.06
C CYS A 23 -21.61 27.76 22.09
N GLY A 24 -21.77 27.05 20.97
CA GLY A 24 -22.47 25.75 21.01
C GLY A 24 -22.76 25.08 19.65
N PRO A 25 -23.67 24.08 19.62
CA PRO A 25 -24.00 23.33 18.41
C PRO A 25 -24.60 24.23 17.32
N PRO A 26 -24.38 23.91 16.02
CA PRO A 26 -24.76 24.76 14.89
C PRO A 26 -26.26 25.06 14.84
N GLY A 27 -27.10 24.20 15.44
CA GLY A 27 -28.56 24.34 15.41
C GLY A 27 -29.10 25.69 15.88
N LYS A 28 -28.47 26.36 16.86
CA LYS A 28 -28.90 27.70 17.27
C LYS A 28 -28.56 28.77 16.24
N ALA A 29 -27.38 28.69 15.62
CA ALA A 29 -26.99 29.63 14.55
C ALA A 29 -27.97 29.53 13.36
N VAL A 30 -28.49 28.33 13.12
CA VAL A 30 -29.43 28.00 12.05
C VAL A 30 -30.83 28.50 12.35
N GLU A 31 -31.31 28.30 13.57
CA GLU A 31 -32.60 28.85 13.99
C GLU A 31 -32.66 30.37 13.77
N TRP A 32 -31.57 31.07 14.08
CA TRP A 32 -31.46 32.50 13.84
C TRP A 32 -31.32 32.85 12.36
N PHE A 33 -30.65 32.03 11.56
CA PHE A 33 -30.54 32.19 10.11
C PHE A 33 -31.90 32.07 9.40
N GLU A 34 -32.68 31.03 9.72
CA GLU A 34 -34.00 30.80 9.11
C GLU A 34 -35.05 31.82 9.58
N LYS A 35 -34.84 32.49 10.73
CA LYS A 35 -35.70 33.58 11.22
C LYS A 35 -35.42 34.94 10.56
N MET A 36 -34.33 35.08 9.81
CA MET A 36 -34.01 36.35 9.14
C MET A 36 -35.09 36.79 8.15
N PRO A 37 -35.59 35.94 7.23
CA PRO A 37 -36.62 36.34 6.27
C PRO A 37 -37.95 36.71 6.93
N GLU A 38 -38.32 36.04 8.03
CA GLU A 38 -39.52 36.34 8.82
C GLU A 38 -39.47 37.76 9.43
N SER A 39 -38.27 38.26 9.68
CA SER A 39 -38.01 39.61 10.21
C SER A 39 -37.76 40.65 9.09
N GLY A 40 -38.00 40.29 7.82
CA GLY A 40 -37.77 41.15 6.66
C GLY A 40 -36.30 41.35 6.30
N CYS A 41 -35.39 40.56 6.89
CA CYS A 41 -33.95 40.62 6.64
C CYS A 41 -33.54 39.55 5.63
N SER A 42 -32.69 39.90 4.66
CA SER A 42 -32.13 38.95 3.71
C SER A 42 -30.71 38.55 4.13
N PRO A 43 -30.37 37.24 4.13
CA PRO A 43 -29.01 36.81 4.41
C PRO A 43 -28.01 37.51 3.49
N ASP A 44 -26.97 38.08 4.09
CA ASP A 44 -25.84 38.61 3.35
C ASP A 44 -24.67 37.62 3.34
N MET A 45 -23.61 38.01 2.63
CA MET A 45 -22.38 37.23 2.49
C MET A 45 -21.78 36.82 3.84
N LEU A 46 -21.75 37.73 4.82
CA LEU A 46 -21.23 37.45 6.15
C LEU A 46 -22.07 36.39 6.85
N THR A 47 -23.40 36.51 6.75
CA THR A 47 -24.35 35.55 7.31
C THR A 47 -24.11 34.14 6.74
N TYR A 48 -24.02 34.01 5.42
CA TYR A 48 -23.72 32.73 4.77
C TYR A 48 -22.37 32.16 5.21
N SER A 49 -21.32 32.99 5.26
CA SER A 49 -19.99 32.55 5.71
C SER A 49 -20.03 31.95 7.11
N VAL A 50 -20.73 32.58 8.05
CA VAL A 50 -20.77 32.14 9.45
C VAL A 50 -21.54 30.82 9.58
N VAL A 51 -22.66 30.66 8.88
CA VAL A 51 -23.49 29.43 8.99
C VAL A 51 -22.84 28.25 8.25
N ILE A 52 -22.23 28.48 7.08
CA ILE A 52 -21.48 27.44 6.35
C ILE A 52 -20.26 26.99 7.17
N ASP A 53 -19.49 27.90 7.77
CA ASP A 53 -18.38 27.55 8.70
C ASP A 53 -18.89 26.78 9.92
N ALA A 54 -20.05 27.15 10.48
CA ALA A 54 -20.64 26.45 11.61
C ALA A 54 -20.97 24.98 11.27
N TYR A 55 -21.65 24.73 10.14
CA TYR A 55 -21.98 23.37 9.70
C TYR A 55 -20.74 22.57 9.28
N GLY A 56 -19.81 23.20 8.56
CA GLY A 56 -18.56 22.57 8.16
C GLY A 56 -17.72 22.11 9.36
N ARG A 57 -17.69 22.90 10.45
CA ARG A 57 -17.01 22.50 11.71
C ARG A 57 -17.77 21.45 12.50
N ALA A 58 -19.10 21.45 12.42
CA ALA A 58 -19.94 20.44 13.07
C ALA A 58 -19.94 19.09 12.33
N GLY A 59 -19.38 19.03 11.12
CA GLY A 59 -19.32 17.82 10.31
C GLY A 59 -20.58 17.54 9.49
N ASP A 60 -21.54 18.47 9.47
CA ASP A 60 -22.75 18.37 8.65
C ASP A 60 -22.46 18.87 7.24
N ALA A 61 -21.79 18.00 6.47
CA ALA A 61 -21.37 18.30 5.11
C ALA A 61 -22.56 18.59 4.19
N GLU A 62 -23.65 17.85 4.34
CA GLU A 62 -24.84 17.99 3.50
C GLU A 62 -25.45 19.39 3.62
N MET A 63 -25.62 19.88 4.85
CA MET A 63 -26.19 21.21 5.05
C MET A 63 -25.24 22.33 4.65
N ALA A 64 -23.94 22.18 4.91
CA ALA A 64 -22.93 23.15 4.46
C ALA A 64 -22.95 23.31 2.93
N LEU A 65 -23.03 22.20 2.19
CA LEU A 65 -23.11 22.21 0.72
C LEU A 65 -24.43 22.77 0.21
N ARG A 66 -25.56 22.42 0.83
CA ARG A 66 -26.87 23.01 0.48
C ARG A 66 -26.89 24.54 0.64
N LEU A 67 -26.32 25.05 1.73
CA LEU A 67 -26.22 26.50 1.94
C LEU A 67 -25.27 27.16 0.95
N TYR A 68 -24.19 26.49 0.56
CA TYR A 68 -23.32 26.96 -0.49
C TYR A 68 -24.04 27.05 -1.85
N ASP A 69 -24.80 26.03 -2.23
CA ASP A 69 -25.61 26.04 -3.45
C ASP A 69 -26.68 27.15 -3.43
N ARG A 70 -27.29 27.39 -2.26
CA ARG A 70 -28.22 28.49 -2.03
C ARG A 70 -27.55 29.86 -2.18
N ALA A 71 -26.38 30.07 -1.56
CA ALA A 71 -25.60 31.29 -1.72
C ALA A 71 -25.24 31.53 -3.19
N ARG A 72 -24.94 30.45 -3.93
CA ARG A 72 -24.66 30.52 -5.38
C ARG A 72 -25.89 30.90 -6.20
N SER A 73 -27.06 30.32 -5.91
CA SER A 73 -28.30 30.61 -6.63
C SER A 73 -28.82 32.03 -6.36
N GLU A 74 -28.61 32.54 -5.14
CA GLU A 74 -28.90 33.92 -4.73
C GLU A 74 -27.84 34.93 -5.23
N ARG A 75 -26.82 34.48 -5.97
CA ARG A 75 -25.71 35.29 -6.51
C ARG A 75 -24.95 36.07 -5.42
N CYS A 76 -24.85 35.51 -4.22
CA CYS A 76 -24.00 36.05 -3.17
C CYS A 76 -22.53 35.97 -3.62
N GLN A 77 -21.75 37.02 -3.32
CA GLN A 77 -20.32 36.99 -3.60
C GLN A 77 -19.64 35.94 -2.72
N LEU A 78 -18.83 35.08 -3.35
CA LEU A 78 -17.99 34.13 -2.62
C LEU A 78 -16.83 34.88 -1.95
N ASP A 79 -16.52 34.61 -0.68
CA ASP A 79 -15.23 34.96 -0.09
C ASP A 79 -14.30 33.75 0.00
N PRO A 80 -13.00 34.01 0.21
CA PRO A 80 -12.05 32.96 0.57
C PRO A 80 -12.47 32.08 1.77
N VAL A 81 -13.29 32.57 2.71
CA VAL A 81 -13.66 31.82 3.92
C VAL A 81 -14.69 30.74 3.61
N ILE A 82 -15.74 31.08 2.85
CA ILE A 82 -16.74 30.15 2.33
C ILE A 82 -16.04 29.11 1.46
N CYS A 83 -15.21 29.55 0.49
CA CYS A 83 -14.50 28.63 -0.39
C CYS A 83 -13.60 27.66 0.40
N ALA A 84 -12.77 28.15 1.33
CA ALA A 84 -11.94 27.29 2.16
C ALA A 84 -12.77 26.28 2.97
N THR A 85 -13.89 26.73 3.55
CA THR A 85 -14.78 25.85 4.32
C THR A 85 -15.37 24.75 3.45
N VAL A 86 -15.89 25.10 2.28
CA VAL A 86 -16.54 24.16 1.35
C VAL A 86 -15.53 23.19 0.74
N ILE A 87 -14.33 23.65 0.38
CA ILE A 87 -13.21 22.79 -0.03
C ILE A 87 -12.88 21.77 1.07
N LYS A 88 -12.81 22.22 2.33
CA LYS A 88 -12.54 21.35 3.47
C LYS A 88 -13.66 20.31 3.66
N VAL A 89 -14.93 20.73 3.58
CA VAL A 89 -16.10 19.84 3.66
C VAL A 89 -16.04 18.76 2.59
N HIS A 90 -15.85 19.14 1.32
CA HIS A 90 -15.67 18.20 0.23
C HIS A 90 -14.50 17.23 0.46
N SER A 91 -13.36 17.75 0.93
CA SER A 91 -12.19 16.93 1.26
C SER A 91 -12.45 15.93 2.38
N THR A 92 -13.19 16.32 3.43
CA THR A 92 -13.52 15.40 4.55
C THR A 92 -14.52 14.33 4.15
N SER A 93 -15.38 14.60 3.17
CA SER A 93 -16.31 13.63 2.58
C SER A 93 -15.67 12.76 1.48
N GLY A 94 -14.37 12.91 1.19
CA GLY A 94 -13.68 12.18 0.13
C GLY A 94 -13.99 12.65 -1.30
N ASN A 95 -14.79 13.71 -1.47
CA ASN A 95 -15.11 14.29 -2.78
C ASN A 95 -14.03 15.31 -3.19
N PHE A 96 -12.85 14.82 -3.55
CA PHE A 96 -11.71 15.68 -3.89
C PHE A 96 -11.94 16.47 -5.20
N ASP A 97 -12.68 15.91 -6.16
CA ASP A 97 -13.02 16.63 -7.39
C ASP A 97 -13.94 17.83 -7.11
N GLY A 98 -14.90 17.69 -6.20
CA GLY A 98 -15.71 18.81 -5.70
C GLY A 98 -14.86 19.89 -5.03
N ALA A 99 -13.89 19.49 -4.19
CA ALA A 99 -12.96 20.43 -3.58
C ALA A 99 -12.14 21.22 -4.62
N LEU A 100 -11.67 20.56 -5.68
CA LEU A 100 -10.93 21.24 -6.75
C LEU A 100 -11.84 22.15 -7.60
N ASN A 101 -13.06 21.72 -7.88
CA ASN A 101 -14.04 22.51 -8.62
C ASN A 101 -14.36 23.84 -7.91
N VAL A 102 -14.53 23.82 -6.59
CA VAL A 102 -14.78 25.05 -5.80
C VAL A 102 -13.59 26.00 -5.86
N PHE A 103 -12.36 25.48 -5.87
CA PHE A 103 -11.14 26.28 -6.03
C PHE A 103 -11.07 26.93 -7.43
N GLU A 104 -11.40 26.19 -8.48
CA GLU A 104 -11.43 26.74 -9.85
C GLU A 104 -12.60 27.72 -10.05
N GLU A 105 -13.77 27.44 -9.48
CA GLU A 105 -14.93 28.33 -9.51
C GLU A 105 -14.62 29.69 -8.87
N MET A 106 -14.00 29.68 -7.68
CA MET A 106 -13.54 30.88 -6.97
C MET A 106 -12.68 31.77 -7.89
N LYS A 107 -11.75 31.16 -8.63
CA LYS A 107 -10.89 31.87 -9.59
C LYS A 107 -11.68 32.39 -10.80
N ALA A 108 -12.60 31.58 -11.33
CA ALA A 108 -13.44 31.95 -12.47
C ALA A 108 -14.35 33.16 -12.19
N VAL A 109 -14.83 33.30 -10.95
CA VAL A 109 -15.62 34.48 -10.51
C VAL A 109 -14.76 35.68 -10.09
N GLY A 110 -13.43 35.59 -10.24
CA GLY A 110 -12.49 36.69 -9.98
C GLY A 110 -12.10 36.87 -8.51
N VAL A 111 -12.46 35.94 -7.63
CA VAL A 111 -12.07 35.99 -6.21
C VAL A 111 -10.67 35.40 -6.06
N LYS A 112 -9.72 36.18 -5.56
CA LYS A 112 -8.32 35.75 -5.43
C LYS A 112 -8.14 34.79 -4.24
N PRO A 113 -7.60 33.58 -4.43
CA PRO A 113 -7.29 32.68 -3.33
C PRO A 113 -6.25 33.30 -2.39
N ASN A 114 -6.52 33.23 -1.09
CA ASN A 114 -5.56 33.61 -0.06
C ASN A 114 -4.78 32.38 0.45
N LEU A 115 -3.84 32.60 1.38
CA LEU A 115 -3.02 31.55 1.98
C LEU A 115 -3.84 30.41 2.60
N VAL A 116 -4.98 30.72 3.21
CA VAL A 116 -5.85 29.72 3.85
C VAL A 116 -6.46 28.81 2.78
N VAL A 117 -7.00 29.38 1.70
CA VAL A 117 -7.56 28.61 0.57
C VAL A 117 -6.50 27.72 -0.07
N TYR A 118 -5.31 28.26 -0.38
CA TYR A 118 -4.21 27.48 -0.96
C TYR A 118 -3.82 26.30 -0.07
N ASN A 119 -3.61 26.52 1.23
CA ASN A 119 -3.25 25.44 2.14
C ASN A 119 -4.36 24.38 2.26
N THR A 120 -5.63 24.81 2.18
CA THR A 120 -6.78 23.90 2.28
C THR A 120 -6.89 23.00 1.04
N VAL A 121 -6.71 23.56 -0.16
CA VAL A 121 -6.73 22.75 -1.39
C VAL A 121 -5.47 21.88 -1.52
N LEU A 122 -4.30 22.34 -1.06
CA LEU A 122 -3.08 21.52 -1.03
C LEU A 122 -3.24 20.30 -0.10
N ASP A 123 -3.80 20.50 1.10
CA ASP A 123 -4.13 19.41 2.02
C ASP A 123 -5.17 18.45 1.41
N ALA A 124 -6.23 18.97 0.77
CA ALA A 124 -7.24 18.15 0.11
C ALA A 124 -6.63 17.28 -1.00
N MET A 125 -5.83 17.87 -1.88
CA MET A 125 -5.16 17.13 -2.97
C MET A 125 -4.09 16.16 -2.47
N GLY A 126 -3.46 16.48 -1.32
CA GLY A 126 -2.56 15.57 -0.62
C GLY A 126 -3.27 14.32 -0.09
N ARG A 127 -4.47 14.48 0.49
CA ARG A 127 -5.33 13.34 0.89
C ARG A 127 -5.84 12.54 -0.30
N ALA A 128 -6.06 13.21 -1.44
CA ALA A 128 -6.43 12.58 -2.71
C ALA A 128 -5.28 11.79 -3.36
N MET A 129 -4.06 11.86 -2.81
CA MET A 129 -2.84 11.29 -3.40
C MET A 129 -2.60 11.76 -4.85
N ARG A 130 -2.87 13.04 -5.14
CA ARG A 130 -2.67 13.67 -6.47
C ARG A 130 -1.48 14.64 -6.47
N PRO A 131 -0.23 14.14 -6.40
CA PRO A 131 0.97 14.99 -6.19
C PRO A 131 1.22 15.99 -7.34
N TRP A 132 0.86 15.65 -8.58
CA TRP A 132 0.96 16.58 -9.70
C TRP A 132 0.07 17.82 -9.55
N VAL A 133 -1.15 17.64 -9.04
CA VAL A 133 -2.07 18.76 -8.79
C VAL A 133 -1.52 19.64 -7.66
N VAL A 134 -1.00 19.02 -6.59
CA VAL A 134 -0.34 19.72 -5.47
C VAL A 134 0.82 20.59 -5.99
N LYS A 135 1.66 20.05 -6.88
CA LYS A 135 2.79 20.77 -7.48
C LYS A 135 2.32 21.97 -8.33
N THR A 136 1.26 21.79 -9.11
CA THR A 136 0.67 22.87 -9.92
C THR A 136 0.10 23.98 -9.04
N ILE A 137 -0.69 23.65 -8.02
CA ILE A 137 -1.28 24.62 -7.09
C ILE A 137 -0.18 25.39 -6.33
N HIS A 138 0.87 24.71 -5.88
CA HIS A 138 1.98 25.37 -5.19
C HIS A 138 2.72 26.36 -6.10
N ARG A 139 2.96 26.00 -7.37
CA ARG A 139 3.54 26.93 -8.36
C ARG A 139 2.61 28.11 -8.62
N GLU A 140 1.32 27.87 -8.73
CA GLU A 140 0.30 28.91 -8.89
C GLU A 140 0.36 29.90 -7.71
N MET A 141 0.33 29.39 -6.47
CA MET A 141 0.44 30.19 -5.24
C MET A 141 1.65 31.15 -5.26
N VAL A 142 2.83 30.63 -5.60
CA VAL A 142 4.07 31.43 -5.70
C VAL A 142 3.98 32.45 -6.83
N SER A 143 3.44 32.07 -8.00
CA SER A 143 3.26 32.98 -9.15
C SER A 143 2.30 34.14 -8.84
N GLN A 144 1.29 33.88 -8.01
CA GLN A 144 0.34 34.87 -7.51
C GLN A 144 0.89 35.69 -6.34
N LYS A 145 2.18 35.53 -6.02
CA LYS A 145 2.89 36.24 -4.94
C LYS A 145 2.32 35.98 -3.54
N VAL A 146 1.62 34.86 -3.35
CA VAL A 146 1.20 34.41 -2.01
C VAL A 146 2.34 33.59 -1.42
N GLN A 147 2.97 34.10 -0.36
CA GLN A 147 4.15 33.44 0.22
C GLN A 147 3.77 32.17 0.99
N PRO A 148 4.41 31.02 0.70
CA PRO A 148 4.30 29.82 1.52
C PRO A 148 4.72 30.08 2.97
N ASN A 149 4.03 29.44 3.91
CA ASN A 149 4.41 29.46 5.32
C ASN A 149 4.62 28.03 5.84
N ARG A 150 4.90 27.89 7.14
CA ARG A 150 5.05 26.59 7.80
C ARG A 150 3.90 25.63 7.51
N ALA A 151 2.65 26.10 7.58
CA ALA A 151 1.48 25.26 7.29
C ALA A 151 1.47 24.78 5.83
N THR A 152 1.88 25.62 4.88
CA THR A 152 2.02 25.25 3.47
C THR A 152 3.03 24.10 3.30
N TYR A 153 4.23 24.22 3.89
CA TYR A 153 5.25 23.16 3.78
C TYR A 153 4.84 21.87 4.48
N CYS A 154 4.13 21.94 5.61
CA CYS A 154 3.54 20.75 6.22
C CYS A 154 2.55 20.06 5.27
N CYS A 155 1.64 20.81 4.62
CA CYS A 155 0.71 20.25 3.64
C CYS A 155 1.43 19.61 2.46
N LEU A 156 2.47 20.26 1.91
CA LEU A 156 3.28 19.72 0.82
C LEU A 156 3.99 18.43 1.22
N LEU A 157 4.62 18.41 2.38
CA LEU A 157 5.37 17.26 2.86
C LEU A 157 4.44 16.08 3.14
N GLN A 158 3.27 16.32 3.73
CA GLN A 158 2.22 15.30 3.89
C GLN A 158 1.71 14.77 2.55
N ALA A 159 1.50 15.65 1.58
CA ALA A 159 1.02 15.27 0.26
C ALA A 159 2.02 14.37 -0.48
N TYR A 160 3.29 14.78 -0.55
CA TYR A 160 4.32 14.02 -1.26
C TYR A 160 4.68 12.72 -0.54
N THR A 161 4.74 12.70 0.78
CA THR A 161 5.00 11.46 1.55
C THR A 161 3.88 10.43 1.37
N ARG A 162 2.61 10.83 1.48
CA ARG A 162 1.46 9.94 1.22
C ARG A 162 1.50 9.36 -0.19
N ALA A 163 1.79 10.18 -1.20
CA ALA A 163 1.85 9.76 -2.59
C ALA A 163 3.16 9.05 -2.99
N ARG A 164 4.11 8.85 -2.06
CA ARG A 164 5.45 8.29 -2.32
C ARG A 164 6.24 9.04 -3.39
N TYR A 165 6.05 10.36 -3.48
CA TYR A 165 6.82 11.26 -4.34
C TYR A 165 8.12 11.67 -3.63
N GLY A 166 9.07 10.72 -3.58
CA GLY A 166 10.30 10.82 -2.77
C GLY A 166 11.13 12.07 -3.03
N GLU A 167 11.47 12.36 -4.28
CA GLU A 167 12.32 13.50 -4.64
C GLU A 167 11.74 14.85 -4.20
N ASP A 168 10.46 15.10 -4.53
CA ASP A 168 9.76 16.33 -4.16
C ASP A 168 9.60 16.43 -2.62
N ALA A 169 9.34 15.31 -1.93
CA ALA A 169 9.29 15.28 -0.46
C ALA A 169 10.63 15.67 0.17
N MET A 170 11.75 15.16 -0.34
CA MET A 170 13.10 15.47 0.18
C MET A 170 13.51 16.92 -0.11
N ILE A 171 13.09 17.50 -1.24
CA ILE A 171 13.30 18.92 -1.52
C ILE A 171 12.56 19.79 -0.50
N VAL A 172 11.28 19.46 -0.22
CA VAL A 172 10.50 20.19 0.79
C VAL A 172 11.07 20.01 2.19
N TYR A 173 11.48 18.78 2.55
CA TYR A 173 12.09 18.50 3.85
C TYR A 173 13.37 19.30 4.11
N ARG A 174 14.30 19.32 3.15
CA ARG A 174 15.53 20.13 3.27
C ARG A 174 15.21 21.62 3.41
N LYS A 175 14.20 22.11 2.70
CA LYS A 175 13.73 23.49 2.88
C LYS A 175 13.15 23.75 4.27
N THR A 176 12.44 22.79 4.86
CA THR A 176 11.98 22.91 6.26
C THR A 176 13.14 22.99 7.25
N LYS A 177 14.26 22.31 6.96
CA LYS A 177 15.49 22.36 7.75
C LYS A 177 16.23 23.69 7.60
N ASP A 178 16.40 24.16 6.36
CA ASP A 178 17.10 25.43 6.07
C ASP A 178 16.41 26.65 6.68
N GLU A 179 15.07 26.67 6.71
CA GLU A 179 14.28 27.74 7.32
C GLU A 179 13.99 27.49 8.82
N VAL A 180 14.61 26.47 9.43
CA VAL A 180 14.47 26.10 10.86
C VAL A 180 12.99 25.97 11.27
N MET A 181 12.21 25.27 10.45
CA MET A 181 10.81 24.99 10.71
C MET A 181 10.66 23.67 11.47
N ASP A 182 10.06 23.73 12.67
CA ASP A 182 9.73 22.53 13.42
C ASP A 182 8.70 21.68 12.67
N ILE A 183 9.04 20.42 12.41
CA ILE A 183 8.09 19.38 11.99
C ILE A 183 7.81 18.44 13.16
N ASP A 184 6.59 17.93 13.25
CA ASP A 184 6.18 17.05 14.36
C ASP A 184 6.56 15.58 14.12
N VAL A 185 6.43 14.77 15.18
CA VAL A 185 6.68 13.32 15.17
C VAL A 185 5.90 12.60 14.06
N VAL A 186 4.67 13.05 13.77
CA VAL A 186 3.81 12.41 12.77
C VAL A 186 4.41 12.60 11.37
N LEU A 187 4.89 13.80 11.07
CA LEU A 187 5.50 14.11 9.78
C LEU A 187 6.87 13.45 9.60
N TYR A 188 7.69 13.38 10.65
CA TYR A 188 8.91 12.56 10.66
C TYR A 188 8.61 11.09 10.34
N ASN A 189 7.64 10.50 11.03
CA ASN A 189 7.23 9.11 10.81
C ASN A 189 6.68 8.87 9.38
N MET A 190 5.97 9.84 8.80
CA MET A 190 5.53 9.79 7.40
C MET A 190 6.71 9.79 6.41
N LEU A 191 7.73 10.63 6.66
CA LEU A 191 8.95 10.65 5.85
C LEU A 191 9.72 9.33 5.94
N LEU A 192 9.93 8.81 7.15
CA LEU A 192 10.65 7.55 7.35
C LEU A 192 9.91 6.36 6.73
N SER A 193 8.58 6.30 6.87
CA SER A 193 7.78 5.27 6.21
C SER A 193 7.86 5.38 4.68
N MET A 194 7.85 6.59 4.13
CA MET A 194 8.06 6.80 2.70
C MET A 194 9.44 6.31 2.26
N CYS A 195 10.49 6.65 3.02
CA CYS A 195 11.85 6.23 2.71
C CYS A 195 12.01 4.70 2.80
N ALA A 196 11.37 4.05 3.77
CA ALA A 196 11.33 2.59 3.90
C ALA A 196 10.69 1.89 2.69
N ASP A 197 9.62 2.48 2.14
CA ASP A 197 8.93 1.93 0.98
C ASP A 197 9.69 2.14 -0.34
N ILE A 198 10.37 3.28 -0.50
CA ILE A 198 11.14 3.62 -1.70
C ILE A 198 12.56 3.02 -1.67
N GLY A 199 13.13 2.81 -0.48
CA GLY A 199 14.51 2.35 -0.29
C GLY A 199 15.54 3.48 -0.16
N TYR A 200 15.11 4.68 0.27
CA TYR A 200 15.99 5.84 0.51
C TYR A 200 16.69 5.71 1.88
N VAL A 201 17.78 4.96 1.91
CA VAL A 201 18.49 4.62 3.16
C VAL A 201 19.18 5.84 3.76
N ASP A 202 19.97 6.55 2.97
CA ASP A 202 20.78 7.68 3.43
C ASP A 202 19.89 8.81 3.96
N GLU A 203 18.81 9.13 3.26
CA GLU A 203 17.85 10.14 3.67
C GLU A 203 17.12 9.74 4.95
N ALA A 204 16.73 8.47 5.10
CA ALA A 204 16.08 7.99 6.32
C ALA A 204 17.02 8.08 7.53
N GLU A 205 18.31 7.77 7.37
CA GLU A 205 19.31 7.95 8.42
C GLU A 205 19.47 9.42 8.81
N GLU A 206 19.48 10.34 7.84
CA GLU A 206 19.49 11.79 8.09
C GLU A 206 18.25 12.20 8.90
N ILE A 207 17.06 11.84 8.43
CA ILE A 207 15.78 12.17 9.06
C ILE A 207 15.71 11.62 10.49
N PHE A 208 16.16 10.39 10.70
CA PHE A 208 16.18 9.74 12.01
C PHE A 208 17.15 10.43 12.98
N ARG A 209 18.32 10.85 12.49
CA ARG A 209 19.30 11.62 13.27
C ARG A 209 18.76 12.99 13.66
N ASP A 210 18.14 13.68 12.71
CA ASP A 210 17.51 14.98 12.92
C ASP A 210 16.41 14.88 13.99
N MET A 211 15.54 13.87 13.89
CA MET A 211 14.51 13.59 14.89
C MET A 211 15.09 13.35 16.29
N LYS A 212 16.15 12.55 16.43
CA LYS A 212 16.83 12.33 17.73
C LYS A 212 17.40 13.61 18.31
N SER A 213 17.98 14.45 17.45
CA SER A 213 18.59 15.73 17.83
C SER A 213 17.59 16.84 18.15
N SER A 214 16.29 16.64 17.85
CA SER A 214 15.24 17.62 18.10
C SER A 214 15.17 18.02 19.58
N MET A 215 15.05 19.32 19.84
CA MET A 215 14.90 19.89 21.19
C MET A 215 13.49 19.68 21.77
N ASP A 216 12.49 19.43 20.91
CA ASP A 216 11.13 19.14 21.35
C ASP A 216 11.06 17.71 21.92
N THR A 217 10.71 17.59 23.20
CA THR A 217 10.55 16.31 23.88
C THR A 217 9.42 15.46 23.30
N LYS A 218 8.47 16.07 22.61
CA LYS A 218 7.39 15.37 21.89
C LYS A 218 7.84 14.85 20.52
N CYS A 219 9.02 15.26 20.06
CA CYS A 219 9.58 14.90 18.77
C CYS A 219 10.75 13.91 18.92
N LYS A 220 10.58 12.90 19.80
CA LYS A 220 11.55 11.81 19.98
C LYS A 220 11.08 10.54 19.27
N PRO A 221 12.00 9.67 18.80
CA PRO A 221 11.65 8.41 18.18
C PRO A 221 10.69 7.59 19.03
N ASP A 222 9.62 7.12 18.40
CA ASP A 222 8.64 6.22 19.01
C ASP A 222 8.74 4.80 18.39
N SER A 223 7.88 3.90 18.86
CA SER A 223 7.82 2.53 18.34
C SER A 223 7.62 2.47 16.81
N TRP A 224 6.86 3.42 16.24
CA TRP A 224 6.64 3.50 14.80
C TRP A 224 7.90 3.95 14.05
N THR A 225 8.63 4.92 14.61
CA THR A 225 9.92 5.37 14.08
C THR A 225 10.89 4.20 13.96
N TYR A 226 11.10 3.44 15.04
CA TYR A 226 11.99 2.27 15.03
C TYR A 226 11.49 1.19 14.08
N SER A 227 10.17 0.93 14.04
CA SER A 227 9.59 -0.04 13.10
C SER A 227 9.92 0.32 11.64
N SER A 228 9.82 1.60 11.28
CA SER A 228 10.09 2.08 9.93
C SER A 228 11.57 1.89 9.57
N MET A 229 12.48 2.20 10.49
CA MET A 229 13.92 2.01 10.29
C MET A 229 14.32 0.54 10.17
N VAL A 230 13.76 -0.36 11.00
CA VAL A 230 14.03 -1.81 10.86
C VAL A 230 13.50 -2.32 9.52
N THR A 231 12.30 -1.92 9.11
CA THR A 231 11.74 -2.34 7.83
C THR A 231 12.57 -1.84 6.65
N LEU A 232 13.06 -0.60 6.67
CA LEU A 232 13.97 -0.05 5.65
C LEU A 232 15.23 -0.90 5.48
N TYR A 233 15.95 -1.17 6.57
CA TYR A 233 17.17 -2.00 6.50
C TYR A 233 16.86 -3.44 6.11
N SER A 234 15.71 -3.98 6.56
CA SER A 234 15.26 -5.32 6.20
C SER A 234 14.95 -5.46 4.71
N CYS A 235 14.32 -4.45 4.10
CA CYS A 235 13.99 -4.43 2.68
C CYS A 235 15.23 -4.27 1.79
N THR A 236 16.26 -3.57 2.28
CA THR A 236 17.52 -3.36 1.57
C THR A 236 18.57 -4.45 1.83
N GLY A 237 18.27 -5.42 2.70
CA GLY A 237 19.16 -6.54 3.01
C GLY A 237 20.33 -6.17 3.92
N ASN A 238 20.31 -4.99 4.54
CA ASN A 238 21.34 -4.55 5.48
C ASN A 238 21.07 -5.13 6.87
N VAL A 239 21.50 -6.37 7.08
CA VAL A 239 21.36 -7.09 8.36
C VAL A 239 21.98 -6.32 9.54
N PRO A 240 23.25 -5.85 9.48
CA PRO A 240 23.85 -5.13 10.60
C PRO A 240 23.08 -3.85 11.00
N GLY A 241 22.57 -3.11 10.01
CA GLY A 241 21.75 -1.93 10.25
C GLY A 241 20.43 -2.27 10.94
N ALA A 242 19.74 -3.32 10.48
CA ALA A 242 18.50 -3.79 11.09
C ALA A 242 18.69 -4.21 12.56
N GLU A 243 19.78 -4.91 12.86
CA GLU A 243 20.14 -5.33 14.22
C GLU A 243 20.49 -4.16 15.14
N ALA A 244 21.25 -3.18 14.63
CA ALA A 244 21.61 -1.99 15.38
C ALA A 244 20.36 -1.20 15.81
N ILE A 245 19.41 -1.02 14.90
CA ILE A 245 18.13 -0.36 15.20
C ILE A 245 17.28 -1.20 16.15
N LEU A 246 17.24 -2.53 16.01
CA LEU A 246 16.50 -3.40 16.93
C LEU A 246 17.05 -3.31 18.36
N LYS A 247 18.38 -3.25 18.50
CA LYS A 247 19.04 -3.06 19.80
C LYS A 247 18.71 -1.69 20.39
N GLU A 248 18.81 -0.63 19.58
CA GLU A 248 18.48 0.72 20.03
C GLU A 248 17.00 0.84 20.43
N MET A 249 16.09 0.18 19.71
CA MET A 249 14.67 0.10 20.05
C MET A 249 14.46 -0.50 21.45
N ALA A 250 15.18 -1.58 21.78
CA ALA A 250 15.11 -2.23 23.08
C ALA A 250 15.69 -1.34 24.20
N GLU A 251 16.82 -0.68 23.95
CA GLU A 251 17.43 0.28 24.88
C GLU A 251 16.52 1.49 25.16
N ALA A 252 15.74 1.91 24.16
CA ALA A 252 14.71 2.95 24.30
C ALA A 252 13.43 2.45 24.99
N GLY A 253 13.36 1.17 25.39
CA GLY A 253 12.22 0.58 26.10
C GLY A 253 11.06 0.17 25.22
N PHE A 254 11.22 0.17 23.89
CA PHE A 254 10.22 -0.31 22.95
C PHE A 254 10.42 -1.79 22.63
N LYS A 255 9.31 -2.51 22.45
CA LYS A 255 9.33 -3.94 22.10
C LYS A 255 8.97 -4.14 20.63
N PRO A 256 9.67 -5.03 19.91
CA PRO A 256 9.33 -5.31 18.52
C PRO A 256 7.93 -5.94 18.45
N ASN A 257 7.16 -5.55 17.44
CA ASN A 257 5.85 -6.13 17.15
C ASN A 257 5.97 -7.20 16.04
N ILE A 258 4.86 -7.86 15.71
CA ILE A 258 4.83 -8.89 14.67
C ILE A 258 5.35 -8.40 13.31
N PHE A 259 5.11 -7.14 12.94
CA PHE A 259 5.55 -6.57 11.67
C PHE A 259 7.08 -6.43 11.59
N ILE A 260 7.71 -5.99 12.69
CA ILE A 260 9.17 -5.88 12.81
C ILE A 260 9.80 -7.27 12.72
N LEU A 261 9.29 -8.23 13.50
CA LEU A 261 9.81 -9.61 13.51
C LEU A 261 9.64 -10.30 12.14
N THR A 262 8.51 -10.08 11.46
CA THR A 262 8.29 -10.56 10.08
C THR A 262 9.33 -9.98 9.11
N SER A 263 9.61 -8.68 9.23
CA SER A 263 10.58 -8.00 8.37
C SER A 263 11.99 -8.53 8.59
N LEU A 264 12.38 -8.75 9.84
CA LEU A 264 13.67 -9.31 10.24
C LEU A 264 13.86 -10.74 9.75
N ILE A 265 12.88 -11.64 9.93
CA ILE A 265 12.97 -13.02 9.44
C ILE A 265 13.21 -13.05 7.93
N ARG A 266 12.49 -12.21 7.18
CA ARG A 266 12.70 -12.08 5.74
C ARG A 266 14.11 -11.58 5.41
N CYS A 267 14.64 -10.63 6.19
CA CYS A 267 16.00 -10.10 6.02
C CYS A 267 17.06 -11.19 6.27
N TYR A 268 16.99 -11.86 7.42
CA TYR A 268 17.92 -12.93 7.78
C TYR A 268 17.85 -14.11 6.83
N GLY A 269 16.64 -14.50 6.39
CA GLY A 269 16.46 -15.56 5.41
C GLY A 269 17.12 -15.26 4.08
N LYS A 270 16.94 -14.03 3.54
CA LYS A 270 17.64 -13.59 2.33
C LYS A 270 19.17 -13.54 2.49
N ALA A 271 19.66 -13.26 3.69
CA ALA A 271 21.08 -13.26 4.00
C ALA A 271 21.65 -14.68 4.28
N GLY A 272 20.80 -15.72 4.34
CA GLY A 272 21.21 -17.07 4.71
C GLY A 272 21.56 -17.26 6.19
N CYS A 273 21.17 -16.33 7.06
CA CYS A 273 21.45 -16.36 8.50
C CYS A 273 20.37 -17.16 9.25
N THR A 274 20.35 -18.48 9.08
CA THR A 274 19.29 -19.35 9.65
C THR A 274 19.22 -19.27 11.18
N ASP A 275 20.35 -19.19 11.88
CA ASP A 275 20.37 -19.09 13.34
C ASP A 275 19.69 -17.81 13.85
N ASP A 276 19.81 -16.70 13.10
CA ASP A 276 19.14 -15.44 13.43
C ASP A 276 17.63 -15.46 13.15
N VAL A 277 17.19 -16.26 12.17
CA VAL A 277 15.76 -16.57 11.97
C VAL A 277 15.20 -17.27 13.20
N VAL A 278 15.90 -18.31 13.70
CA VAL A 278 15.49 -19.05 14.90
C VAL A 278 15.50 -18.16 16.13
N ARG A 279 16.54 -17.32 16.31
CA ARG A 279 16.62 -16.34 17.40
C ARG A 279 15.46 -15.36 17.37
N SER A 280 15.11 -14.85 16.19
CA SER A 280 13.98 -13.93 16.01
C SER A 280 12.64 -14.60 16.31
N PHE A 281 12.51 -15.89 15.99
CA PHE A 281 11.35 -16.67 16.37
C PHE A 281 11.27 -16.88 17.89
N GLY A 282 12.38 -17.16 18.56
CA GLY A 282 12.43 -17.23 20.03
C GLY A 282 11.99 -15.92 20.68
N MET A 283 12.42 -14.77 20.13
CA MET A 283 11.94 -13.46 20.60
C MET A 283 10.42 -13.29 20.46
N LEU A 284 9.82 -13.83 19.39
CA LEU A 284 8.36 -13.82 19.20
C LEU A 284 7.65 -14.60 20.31
N GLU A 285 8.17 -15.78 20.66
CA GLU A 285 7.65 -16.63 21.74
C GLU A 285 7.78 -15.96 23.11
N ASP A 286 8.95 -15.38 23.40
CA ASP A 286 9.23 -14.67 24.66
C ASP A 286 8.30 -13.47 24.87
N LEU A 287 7.97 -12.77 23.77
CA LEU A 287 7.04 -11.65 23.77
C LEU A 287 5.57 -12.08 23.77
N LYS A 288 5.29 -13.39 23.69
CA LYS A 288 3.93 -13.97 23.61
C LYS A 288 3.11 -13.39 22.46
N ILE A 289 3.77 -13.10 21.34
CA ILE A 289 3.12 -12.62 20.13
C ILE A 289 2.65 -13.85 19.36
N THR A 290 1.38 -13.87 18.92
CA THR A 290 0.85 -14.94 18.07
C THR A 290 1.28 -14.72 16.61
N PRO A 291 1.92 -15.69 15.94
CA PRO A 291 2.21 -15.60 14.51
C PRO A 291 0.94 -15.41 13.69
N ASP A 292 0.97 -14.48 12.73
CA ASP A 292 -0.09 -14.33 11.73
C ASP A 292 0.24 -15.08 10.44
N ASP A 293 -0.72 -15.17 9.52
CA ASP A 293 -0.53 -15.86 8.24
C ASP A 293 0.63 -15.27 7.42
N ARG A 294 0.92 -13.97 7.58
CA ARG A 294 2.01 -13.31 6.86
C ARG A 294 3.37 -13.77 7.40
N PHE A 295 3.51 -13.84 8.72
CA PHE A 295 4.70 -14.33 9.40
C PHE A 295 4.97 -15.79 9.04
N CYS A 296 3.95 -16.65 9.09
CA CYS A 296 4.04 -18.05 8.67
C CYS A 296 4.41 -18.18 7.18
N GLY A 297 3.82 -17.36 6.31
CA GLY A 297 4.20 -17.28 4.90
C GLY A 297 5.66 -16.88 4.69
N CYS A 298 6.16 -15.91 5.46
CA CYS A 298 7.58 -15.54 5.42
C CYS A 298 8.49 -16.69 5.85
N LEU A 299 8.15 -17.44 6.90
CA LEU A 299 8.90 -18.64 7.29
C LEU A 299 8.93 -19.70 6.18
N LEU A 300 7.84 -19.88 5.43
CA LEU A 300 7.83 -20.78 4.27
C LEU A 300 8.78 -20.32 3.16
N THR A 301 8.79 -19.02 2.85
CA THR A 301 9.75 -18.46 1.89
C THR A 301 11.18 -18.71 2.35
N VAL A 302 11.48 -18.43 3.63
CA VAL A 302 12.82 -18.70 4.19
C VAL A 302 13.15 -20.20 4.11
N ALA A 303 12.20 -21.09 4.42
CA ALA A 303 12.41 -22.53 4.31
C ALA A 303 12.73 -22.98 2.88
N ALA A 304 12.05 -22.41 1.87
CA ALA A 304 12.32 -22.71 0.47
C ALA A 304 13.76 -22.32 0.07
N ASP A 305 14.28 -21.21 0.61
CA ASP A 305 15.62 -20.69 0.31
C ASP A 305 16.72 -21.29 1.22
N THR A 306 16.34 -22.00 2.28
CA THR A 306 17.30 -22.54 3.26
C THR A 306 17.93 -23.85 2.76
N PRO A 307 19.27 -24.03 2.87
CA PRO A 307 19.94 -25.28 2.56
C PRO A 307 19.35 -26.47 3.35
N VAL A 308 19.36 -27.67 2.74
CA VAL A 308 18.71 -28.87 3.29
C VAL A 308 19.25 -29.24 4.68
N GLU A 309 20.53 -28.97 4.94
CA GLU A 309 21.20 -29.24 6.20
C GLU A 309 20.64 -28.41 7.36
N GLU A 310 20.18 -27.19 7.06
CA GLU A 310 19.70 -26.19 8.01
C GLU A 310 18.17 -26.12 8.04
N LEU A 311 17.50 -26.70 7.04
CA LEU A 311 16.03 -26.67 6.87
C LEU A 311 15.30 -27.14 8.13
N GLY A 312 15.81 -28.15 8.83
CA GLY A 312 15.20 -28.66 10.07
C GLY A 312 14.93 -27.57 11.12
N LYS A 313 15.85 -26.61 11.28
CA LYS A 313 15.71 -25.49 12.22
C LYS A 313 14.52 -24.59 11.88
N VAL A 314 14.32 -24.33 10.58
CA VAL A 314 13.22 -23.48 10.09
C VAL A 314 11.90 -24.25 10.15
N VAL A 315 11.91 -25.54 9.84
CA VAL A 315 10.72 -26.42 9.97
C VAL A 315 10.22 -26.47 11.41
N ASP A 316 11.12 -26.52 12.40
CA ASP A 316 10.74 -26.46 13.82
C ASP A 316 10.10 -25.12 14.20
N CYS A 317 10.51 -24.01 13.58
CA CYS A 317 9.86 -22.71 13.76
C CYS A 317 8.47 -22.69 13.11
N ILE A 318 8.33 -23.24 11.90
CA ILE A 318 7.04 -23.35 11.20
C ILE A 318 6.05 -24.18 12.01
N ASP A 319 6.47 -25.34 12.52
CA ASP A 319 5.62 -26.25 13.30
C ASP A 319 5.11 -25.62 14.59
N ARG A 320 5.97 -24.90 15.30
CA ARG A 320 5.57 -24.16 16.50
C ARG A 320 4.68 -22.95 16.19
N SER A 321 4.80 -22.37 15.00
CA SER A 321 3.96 -21.25 14.58
C SER A 321 2.55 -21.69 14.15
N ASN A 322 2.47 -22.81 13.44
CA ASN A 322 1.24 -23.39 12.93
C ASN A 322 1.47 -24.90 12.71
N ALA A 323 0.89 -25.73 13.58
CA ALA A 323 1.11 -27.17 13.58
C ALA A 323 0.61 -27.88 12.31
N GLU A 324 -0.47 -27.39 11.70
CA GLU A 324 -0.97 -27.93 10.42
C GLU A 324 0.03 -27.65 9.30
N LEU A 325 0.56 -26.42 9.24
CA LEU A 325 1.57 -26.05 8.27
C LEU A 325 2.90 -26.80 8.52
N GLY A 326 3.30 -26.96 9.78
CA GLY A 326 4.45 -27.76 10.17
C GLY A 326 4.35 -29.20 9.70
N THR A 327 3.17 -29.81 9.84
CA THR A 327 2.90 -31.17 9.34
C THR A 327 3.12 -31.27 7.83
N VAL A 328 2.60 -30.29 7.06
CA VAL A 328 2.79 -30.25 5.59
C VAL A 328 4.27 -30.17 5.22
N VAL A 329 5.03 -29.28 5.87
CA VAL A 329 6.45 -29.09 5.56
C VAL A 329 7.30 -30.29 6.02
N LYS A 330 6.97 -30.94 7.13
CA LYS A 330 7.63 -32.18 7.57
C LYS A 330 7.40 -33.32 6.57
N LEU A 331 6.17 -33.47 6.04
CA LEU A 331 5.86 -34.44 4.98
C LEU A 331 6.60 -34.13 3.67
N LEU A 332 6.96 -32.87 3.41
CA LEU A 332 7.81 -32.50 2.28
C LEU A 332 9.27 -32.90 2.51
N ALA A 333 9.80 -32.58 3.69
CA ALA A 333 11.19 -32.89 4.06
C ALA A 333 11.46 -34.41 4.12
N ASP A 334 10.47 -35.22 4.48
CA ASP A 334 10.57 -36.68 4.44
C ASP A 334 10.41 -37.23 3.00
N ARG A 335 11.51 -37.71 2.42
CA ARG A 335 11.53 -38.33 1.09
C ARG A 335 10.71 -39.63 1.01
N LYS A 336 10.43 -40.30 2.13
CA LYS A 336 9.65 -41.54 2.18
C LYS A 336 8.14 -41.30 2.34
N ALA A 337 7.75 -40.08 2.72
CA ALA A 337 6.35 -39.75 2.90
C ALA A 337 5.56 -39.82 1.60
N SER A 338 4.34 -40.36 1.67
CA SER A 338 3.45 -40.53 0.52
C SER A 338 3.00 -39.18 -0.05
N THR A 339 3.01 -39.08 -1.38
CA THR A 339 2.49 -37.92 -2.12
C THR A 339 1.02 -37.64 -1.80
N GLU A 340 0.20 -38.68 -1.58
CA GLU A 340 -1.21 -38.51 -1.22
C GLU A 340 -1.38 -37.94 0.18
N SER A 341 -0.63 -38.43 1.17
CA SER A 341 -0.70 -37.88 2.54
C SER A 341 -0.27 -36.40 2.58
N PHE A 342 0.74 -36.04 1.76
CA PHE A 342 1.15 -34.66 1.61
C PHE A 342 0.05 -33.81 0.95
N LYS A 343 -0.55 -34.32 -0.14
CA LYS A 343 -1.63 -33.63 -0.87
C LYS A 343 -2.84 -33.35 0.03
N GLU A 344 -3.24 -34.33 0.84
CA GLU A 344 -4.35 -34.19 1.79
C GLU A 344 -4.05 -33.14 2.86
N ALA A 345 -2.85 -33.19 3.47
CA ALA A 345 -2.43 -32.21 4.47
C ALA A 345 -2.36 -30.79 3.88
N ALA A 346 -1.78 -30.65 2.67
CA ALA A 346 -1.69 -29.38 1.97
C ALA A 346 -3.08 -28.82 1.59
N ARG A 347 -4.01 -29.69 1.18
CA ARG A 347 -5.40 -29.29 0.92
C ARG A 347 -6.10 -28.80 2.18
N GLY A 348 -5.85 -29.44 3.32
CA GLY A 348 -6.36 -29.02 4.64
C GLY A 348 -5.99 -27.57 4.95
N ILE A 349 -4.68 -27.27 5.00
CA ILE A 349 -4.21 -25.92 5.32
C ILE A 349 -4.69 -24.87 4.30
N LEU A 350 -4.62 -25.17 2.99
CA LEU A 350 -5.06 -24.24 1.94
C LEU A 350 -6.58 -23.99 1.95
N SER A 351 -7.37 -24.91 2.49
CA SER A 351 -8.81 -24.71 2.67
C SER A 351 -9.10 -23.78 3.87
N GLY A 352 -8.33 -23.89 4.95
CA GLY A 352 -8.52 -23.17 6.22
C GLY A 352 -7.97 -21.75 6.27
N VAL A 353 -6.93 -21.42 5.49
CA VAL A 353 -6.34 -20.07 5.50
C VAL A 353 -7.17 -19.03 4.74
N ARG A 354 -6.97 -17.74 5.05
CA ARG A 354 -7.65 -16.63 4.37
C ARG A 354 -7.34 -16.61 2.87
N GLY A 355 -8.31 -16.22 2.04
CA GLY A 355 -8.18 -16.26 0.57
C GLY A 355 -6.93 -15.54 0.02
N VAL A 356 -6.55 -14.41 0.62
CA VAL A 356 -5.40 -13.59 0.21
C VAL A 356 -4.06 -14.32 0.39
N VAL A 357 -3.94 -15.28 1.32
CA VAL A 357 -2.69 -15.99 1.62
C VAL A 357 -2.58 -17.37 0.97
N LYS A 358 -3.69 -17.92 0.43
CA LYS A 358 -3.72 -19.23 -0.22
C LYS A 358 -2.71 -19.36 -1.35
N MET A 359 -2.69 -18.38 -2.25
CA MET A 359 -1.78 -18.37 -3.40
C MET A 359 -0.31 -18.21 -2.99
N PRO A 360 0.07 -17.24 -2.12
CA PRO A 360 1.43 -17.16 -1.59
C PRO A 360 1.92 -18.45 -0.91
N TYR A 361 1.09 -19.08 -0.07
CA TYR A 361 1.44 -20.34 0.59
C TYR A 361 1.69 -21.46 -0.43
N CYS A 362 0.80 -21.58 -1.41
CA CYS A 362 0.92 -22.60 -2.44
C CYS A 362 2.19 -22.40 -3.27
N ASN A 363 2.50 -21.16 -3.68
CA ASN A 363 3.76 -20.84 -4.37
C ASN A 363 4.98 -21.26 -3.55
N CYS A 364 5.08 -20.83 -2.28
CA CYS A 364 6.24 -21.16 -1.44
C CYS A 364 6.39 -22.66 -1.20
N LEU A 365 5.27 -23.39 -1.01
CA LEU A 365 5.29 -24.84 -0.87
C LEU A 365 5.72 -25.53 -2.16
N MET A 366 5.30 -25.03 -3.33
CA MET A 366 5.77 -25.54 -4.63
C MET A 366 7.26 -25.30 -4.81
N ASP A 367 7.76 -24.10 -4.49
CA ASP A 367 9.19 -23.77 -4.54
C ASP A 367 10.00 -24.71 -3.65
N LEU A 368 9.53 -24.96 -2.42
CA LEU A 368 10.15 -25.92 -1.52
C LEU A 368 10.13 -27.36 -2.07
N CYS A 369 9.03 -27.79 -2.70
CA CYS A 369 8.99 -29.11 -3.37
C CYS A 369 10.07 -29.22 -4.45
N VAL A 370 10.20 -28.19 -5.29
CA VAL A 370 11.16 -28.16 -6.38
C VAL A 370 12.59 -28.17 -5.85
N ASN A 371 12.89 -27.34 -4.84
CA ASN A 371 14.22 -27.24 -4.24
C ASN A 371 14.64 -28.54 -3.53
N LEU A 372 13.69 -29.30 -2.98
CA LEU A 372 13.93 -30.63 -2.41
C LEU A 372 13.97 -31.76 -3.44
N GLY A 373 13.75 -31.48 -4.72
CA GLY A 373 13.71 -32.46 -5.81
C GLY A 373 12.45 -33.35 -5.80
N GLN A 374 11.38 -32.91 -5.15
CA GLN A 374 10.12 -33.64 -4.96
C GLN A 374 9.07 -33.22 -6.00
N MET A 375 9.37 -33.42 -7.29
CA MET A 375 8.53 -32.92 -8.40
C MET A 375 7.11 -33.52 -8.39
N GLU A 376 6.96 -34.78 -8.00
CA GLU A 376 5.64 -35.43 -7.89
C GLU A 376 4.74 -34.74 -6.86
N LYS A 377 5.30 -34.34 -5.71
CA LYS A 377 4.60 -33.59 -4.67
C LYS A 377 4.24 -32.17 -5.16
N ALA A 378 5.13 -31.51 -5.91
CA ALA A 378 4.85 -30.22 -6.53
C ALA A 378 3.63 -30.30 -7.49
N CYS A 379 3.60 -31.31 -8.36
CA CYS A 379 2.49 -31.55 -9.28
C CYS A 379 1.17 -31.86 -8.54
N ALA A 380 1.23 -32.68 -7.49
CA ALA A 380 0.06 -33.02 -6.68
C ALA A 380 -0.51 -31.79 -5.93
N LEU A 381 0.37 -30.92 -5.45
CA LEU A 381 0.00 -29.65 -4.82
C LEU A 381 -0.68 -28.71 -5.81
N LEU A 382 -0.12 -28.56 -7.01
CA LEU A 382 -0.72 -27.74 -8.07
C LEU A 382 -2.12 -28.23 -8.46
N ASP A 383 -2.29 -29.54 -8.61
CA ASP A 383 -3.61 -30.15 -8.88
C ASP A 383 -4.60 -29.84 -7.75
N ALA A 384 -4.20 -30.01 -6.48
CA ALA A 384 -5.03 -29.65 -5.34
C ALA A 384 -5.40 -28.15 -5.33
N ALA A 385 -4.46 -27.27 -5.66
CA ALA A 385 -4.69 -25.84 -5.70
C ALA A 385 -5.64 -25.40 -6.82
N LEU A 386 -5.57 -26.05 -7.99
CA LEU A 386 -6.51 -25.87 -9.09
C LEU A 386 -7.92 -26.32 -8.70
N GLN A 387 -8.06 -27.47 -8.02
CA GLN A 387 -9.35 -27.95 -7.52
C GLN A 387 -9.96 -27.02 -6.45
N LEU A 388 -9.13 -26.36 -5.65
CA LEU A 388 -9.54 -25.36 -4.67
C LEU A 388 -9.84 -23.99 -5.29
N GLY A 389 -9.64 -23.81 -6.60
CA GLY A 389 -9.86 -22.55 -7.30
C GLY A 389 -8.89 -21.43 -6.87
N ILE A 390 -7.75 -21.77 -6.26
CA ILE A 390 -6.72 -20.80 -5.84
C ILE A 390 -6.14 -20.11 -7.08
N TYR A 391 -5.88 -20.91 -8.11
CA TYR A 391 -5.46 -20.46 -9.42
C TYR A 391 -6.65 -20.50 -10.37
N SER A 392 -7.24 -19.34 -10.64
CA SER A 392 -8.27 -19.18 -11.66
C SER A 392 -7.65 -18.74 -12.98
N ASN A 393 -8.17 -19.26 -14.10
CA ASN A 393 -7.72 -18.91 -15.45
C ASN A 393 -6.23 -19.19 -15.73
N VAL A 394 -5.55 -20.01 -14.92
CA VAL A 394 -4.15 -20.40 -15.20
C VAL A 394 -4.06 -21.20 -16.48
N GLN A 395 -5.05 -22.04 -16.79
CA GLN A 395 -5.14 -22.69 -18.09
C GLN A 395 -6.49 -22.42 -18.74
N THR A 396 -6.48 -22.11 -20.03
CA THR A 396 -7.69 -22.17 -20.86
C THR A 396 -7.54 -23.34 -21.80
N ARG A 397 -8.49 -24.29 -21.74
CA ARG A 397 -8.54 -25.44 -22.64
C ARG A 397 -9.83 -25.38 -23.47
N THR A 398 -9.69 -25.04 -24.74
CA THR A 398 -10.75 -25.20 -25.74
C THR A 398 -10.44 -26.41 -26.62
N GLN A 399 -11.34 -26.74 -27.56
CA GLN A 399 -11.08 -27.81 -28.54
C GLN A 399 -9.91 -27.49 -29.48
N THR A 400 -9.56 -26.21 -29.64
CA THR A 400 -8.57 -25.74 -30.62
C THR A 400 -7.38 -25.03 -30.00
N GLN A 401 -7.45 -24.68 -28.71
CA GLN A 401 -6.43 -23.87 -28.04
C GLN A 401 -6.21 -24.36 -26.61
N TRP A 402 -4.94 -24.49 -26.25
CA TRP A 402 -4.51 -24.62 -24.87
C TRP A 402 -3.59 -23.44 -24.55
N SER A 403 -3.98 -22.61 -23.59
CA SER A 403 -3.17 -21.48 -23.13
C SER A 403 -2.87 -21.60 -21.64
N LEU A 404 -1.68 -21.15 -21.24
CA LEU A 404 -1.22 -21.13 -19.85
C LEU A 404 -0.89 -19.68 -19.45
N HIS A 405 -1.64 -19.14 -18.48
CA HIS A 405 -1.45 -17.80 -17.92
C HIS A 405 -0.47 -17.85 -16.74
N LEU A 406 0.83 -17.82 -17.05
CA LEU A 406 1.91 -17.90 -16.07
C LEU A 406 1.99 -16.69 -15.11
N ARG A 407 1.37 -15.57 -15.46
CA ARG A 407 1.38 -14.35 -14.62
C ARG A 407 0.73 -14.58 -13.25
N GLY A 408 -0.17 -15.55 -13.12
CA GLY A 408 -0.79 -15.92 -11.84
C GLY A 408 0.03 -16.89 -10.99
N LEU A 409 1.15 -17.43 -11.51
CA LEU A 409 1.98 -18.43 -10.85
C LEU A 409 3.28 -17.85 -10.25
N SER A 410 3.62 -16.59 -10.50
CA SER A 410 4.83 -15.94 -10.00
C SER A 410 4.55 -14.48 -9.60
N SER A 411 5.24 -14.00 -8.55
CA SER A 411 5.08 -12.67 -7.93
C SER A 411 5.72 -11.50 -8.70
N GLY A 412 6.08 -11.68 -9.97
CA GLY A 412 6.53 -10.56 -10.83
C GLY A 412 8.04 -10.36 -10.91
N GLU A 413 8.84 -11.42 -10.73
CA GLU A 413 10.28 -11.39 -11.00
C GLU A 413 10.62 -11.56 -12.50
N GLU A 414 11.85 -11.24 -12.87
CA GLU A 414 12.37 -11.51 -14.22
C GLU A 414 12.32 -13.01 -14.55
N LEU A 415 12.16 -13.35 -15.84
CA LEU A 415 12.21 -14.75 -16.26
C LEU A 415 13.52 -15.43 -15.80
N PRO A 416 13.46 -16.61 -15.16
CA PRO A 416 14.64 -17.31 -14.68
C PRO A 416 15.59 -17.62 -15.84
N PRO A 417 16.92 -17.65 -15.63
CA PRO A 417 17.92 -17.85 -16.69
C PRO A 417 17.65 -19.07 -17.59
N LEU A 418 17.04 -20.11 -17.01
CA LEU A 418 16.61 -21.32 -17.70
C LEU A 418 15.13 -21.58 -17.39
N LEU A 419 14.34 -21.81 -18.44
CA LEU A 419 12.93 -22.17 -18.40
C LEU A 419 12.77 -23.61 -18.86
N GLY A 420 11.88 -24.35 -18.20
CA GLY A 420 11.62 -25.75 -18.53
C GLY A 420 10.13 -26.06 -18.63
N ILE A 421 9.77 -26.86 -19.63
CA ILE A 421 8.44 -27.47 -19.78
C ILE A 421 8.60 -28.97 -19.56
N HIS A 422 7.88 -29.49 -18.58
CA HIS A 422 7.84 -30.93 -18.32
C HIS A 422 6.52 -31.51 -18.81
N THR A 423 6.59 -32.36 -19.83
CA THR A 423 5.42 -33.06 -20.37
C THR A 423 5.06 -34.32 -19.56
N GLY A 424 5.96 -34.78 -18.68
CA GLY A 424 5.88 -36.11 -18.09
C GLY A 424 6.23 -37.23 -19.08
N GLU A 425 6.20 -38.47 -18.59
CA GLU A 425 6.56 -39.69 -19.33
C GLU A 425 5.35 -40.45 -19.91
N GLY A 426 4.15 -39.87 -19.78
CA GLY A 426 2.89 -40.52 -20.17
C GLY A 426 2.73 -40.72 -21.69
N ARG A 427 2.07 -41.82 -22.07
CA ARG A 427 1.58 -42.05 -23.43
C ARG A 427 0.14 -41.57 -23.57
N ASN A 428 -0.22 -41.04 -24.74
CA ASN A 428 -1.61 -40.70 -25.04
C ASN A 428 -2.44 -42.01 -25.08
N MET A 429 -3.58 -42.02 -24.39
CA MET A 429 -4.47 -43.20 -24.31
C MET A 429 -5.01 -43.65 -25.69
N TYR A 430 -4.97 -42.78 -26.70
CA TYR A 430 -5.50 -43.00 -28.06
C TYR A 430 -4.42 -42.95 -29.16
N SER A 431 -3.14 -42.90 -28.81
CA SER A 431 -2.04 -42.85 -29.79
C SER A 431 -0.79 -43.52 -29.26
N ASP A 432 -0.12 -44.34 -30.08
CA ASP A 432 1.17 -44.97 -29.74
C ASP A 432 2.34 -43.97 -29.55
N LYS A 433 2.12 -42.68 -29.86
CA LYS A 433 3.11 -41.60 -29.66
C LYS A 433 3.09 -41.08 -28.22
N GLY A 434 4.28 -41.02 -27.60
CA GLY A 434 4.47 -40.43 -26.28
C GLY A 434 4.25 -38.91 -26.29
N LEU A 435 3.74 -38.34 -25.19
CA LEU A 435 3.37 -36.92 -25.10
C LEU A 435 4.54 -35.99 -25.45
N ALA A 436 5.75 -36.35 -25.03
CA ALA A 436 6.98 -35.62 -25.36
C ALA A 436 7.22 -35.50 -26.89
N SER A 437 6.99 -36.57 -27.66
CA SER A 437 7.21 -36.56 -29.12
C SER A 437 6.21 -35.66 -29.86
N VAL A 438 4.96 -35.64 -29.40
CA VAL A 438 3.92 -34.77 -29.96
C VAL A 438 4.20 -33.32 -29.61
N PHE A 439 4.60 -33.08 -28.36
CA PHE A 439 4.94 -31.76 -27.88
C PHE A 439 6.16 -31.17 -28.60
N GLU A 440 7.22 -31.97 -28.81
CA GLU A 440 8.39 -31.56 -29.58
C GLU A 440 8.04 -31.15 -31.02
N SER A 441 7.16 -31.90 -31.68
CA SER A 441 6.69 -31.56 -33.04
C SER A 441 5.99 -30.21 -33.04
N HIS A 442 5.16 -29.93 -32.03
CA HIS A 442 4.44 -28.67 -31.94
C HIS A 442 5.34 -27.48 -31.59
N LEU A 443 6.35 -27.68 -30.73
CA LEU A 443 7.37 -26.66 -30.48
C LEU A 443 8.12 -26.27 -31.76
N LYS A 444 8.42 -27.25 -32.63
CA LYS A 444 9.04 -27.01 -33.95
C LYS A 444 8.11 -26.23 -34.88
N GLU A 445 6.83 -26.56 -34.93
CA GLU A 445 5.83 -25.81 -35.72
C GLU A 445 5.70 -24.35 -35.28
N LEU A 446 5.82 -24.10 -33.98
CA LEU A 446 5.73 -22.75 -33.40
C LEU A 446 7.03 -21.96 -33.49
N ASP A 447 8.11 -22.57 -34.00
CA ASP A 447 9.48 -22.05 -33.94
C ASP A 447 9.89 -21.67 -32.51
N ALA A 448 9.44 -22.46 -31.53
CA ALA A 448 9.65 -22.19 -30.11
C ALA A 448 11.05 -22.66 -29.68
N PRO A 449 11.82 -21.86 -28.91
CA PRO A 449 13.22 -22.12 -28.58
C PRO A 449 13.41 -23.19 -27.48
N PHE A 450 12.48 -24.12 -27.32
CA PHE A 450 12.53 -25.17 -26.31
C PHE A 450 13.07 -26.47 -26.92
N HIS A 451 14.08 -27.05 -26.27
CA HIS A 451 14.76 -28.26 -26.74
C HIS A 451 14.72 -29.37 -25.70
N GLY A 452 14.57 -30.62 -26.15
CA GLY A 452 14.58 -31.78 -25.26
C GLY A 452 15.85 -31.84 -24.41
N ALA A 453 15.70 -32.01 -23.09
CA ALA A 453 16.82 -32.16 -22.19
C ALA A 453 17.49 -33.53 -22.41
N PRO A 454 18.80 -33.59 -22.67
CA PRO A 454 19.49 -34.85 -23.01
C PRO A 454 19.53 -35.85 -21.85
N ASP A 455 19.37 -35.37 -20.61
CA ASP A 455 19.51 -36.12 -19.36
C ASP A 455 18.19 -36.24 -18.57
N LYS A 456 17.09 -35.65 -19.05
CA LYS A 456 15.79 -35.64 -18.35
C LYS A 456 14.65 -35.92 -19.32
N ALA A 457 14.12 -37.14 -19.28
CA ALA A 457 12.99 -37.55 -20.11
C ALA A 457 11.77 -36.64 -19.90
N GLY A 458 11.12 -36.24 -21.00
CA GLY A 458 9.93 -35.37 -20.95
C GLY A 458 10.20 -33.90 -20.61
N TRP A 459 11.45 -33.48 -20.41
CA TRP A 459 11.81 -32.08 -20.20
C TRP A 459 12.22 -31.40 -21.50
N PHE A 460 11.73 -30.16 -21.69
CA PHE A 460 12.13 -29.26 -22.76
C PHE A 460 12.62 -27.94 -22.16
N LEU A 461 13.83 -27.50 -22.49
CA LEU A 461 14.51 -26.37 -21.86
C LEU A 461 14.79 -25.24 -22.86
N THR A 462 14.72 -23.99 -22.39
CA THR A 462 15.14 -22.78 -23.14
C THR A 462 15.80 -21.78 -22.17
N THR A 463 16.61 -20.85 -22.69
CA THR A 463 17.11 -19.72 -21.89
C THR A 463 16.08 -18.60 -21.81
N SER A 464 16.15 -17.75 -20.77
CA SER A 464 15.29 -16.55 -20.66
C SER A 464 15.46 -15.60 -21.84
N VAL A 465 16.70 -15.45 -22.35
CA VAL A 465 17.01 -14.59 -23.49
C VAL A 465 16.32 -15.09 -24.75
N ALA A 466 16.44 -16.39 -25.05
CA ALA A 466 15.80 -16.98 -26.22
C ALA A 466 14.26 -16.92 -26.12
N ALA A 467 13.71 -17.19 -24.93
CA ALA A 467 12.27 -17.08 -24.69
C ALA A 467 11.76 -15.64 -24.86
N LYS A 468 12.46 -14.63 -24.34
CA LYS A 468 12.10 -13.20 -24.52
C LYS A 468 12.10 -12.81 -26.00
N HIS A 469 13.16 -13.14 -26.72
CA HIS A 469 13.29 -12.83 -28.14
C HIS A 469 12.18 -13.47 -28.98
N TRP A 470 11.87 -14.75 -28.73
CA TRP A 470 10.78 -15.46 -29.39
C TRP A 470 9.39 -14.83 -29.11
N LEU A 471 9.13 -14.44 -27.86
CA LEU A 471 7.87 -13.77 -27.48
C LEU A 471 7.74 -12.37 -28.10
N GLU A 472 8.84 -11.61 -28.19
CA GLU A 472 8.86 -10.28 -28.82
C GLU A 472 8.63 -10.35 -30.34
N ALA A 473 9.22 -11.35 -31.01
CA ALA A 473 8.98 -11.63 -32.42
C ALA A 473 7.51 -12.03 -32.70
N LYS A 474 6.86 -12.73 -31.78
CA LYS A 474 5.43 -13.08 -31.88
C LYS A 474 4.49 -11.88 -31.64
N LYS A 475 4.83 -10.97 -30.72
CA LYS A 475 4.08 -9.73 -30.49
C LYS A 475 4.00 -8.82 -31.72
N SER A 476 5.06 -8.79 -32.51
CA SER A 476 5.13 -8.02 -33.76
C SER A 476 4.35 -8.70 -34.91
N SER A 477 4.08 -10.00 -34.80
CA SER A 477 3.27 -10.77 -35.76
C SER A 477 1.75 -10.61 -35.55
N GLU A 478 1.26 -10.41 -34.31
CA GLU A 478 -0.18 -10.23 -34.04
C GLU A 478 -0.71 -8.85 -34.46
N LEU A 479 0.15 -7.83 -34.56
CA LEU A 479 -0.19 -6.51 -35.11
C LEU A 479 -0.38 -6.52 -36.65
N VAL A 480 -0.10 -7.64 -37.31
CA VAL A 480 -0.22 -7.81 -38.78
C VAL A 480 -1.44 -8.66 -39.17
N ALA A 481 -2.16 -9.23 -38.19
CA ALA A 481 -3.44 -9.92 -38.41
C ALA A 481 -4.57 -9.12 -37.73
N VAL A 482 -5.01 -8.06 -38.42
CA VAL A 482 -6.27 -7.34 -38.14
C VAL A 482 -7.44 -8.13 -38.73
#